data_AF-A0A4U9HNB8-F1
#
_entry.id   AF-A0A4U9HNB8-F1
#
_cell.length_a   1.000
_cell.length_b   1.000
_cell.length_c   1.000
_cell.angle_alpha   90.00
_cell.angle_beta   90.00
_cell.angle_gamma   90.00
#
_symmetry.space_group_name_H-M   'P 1'
#
loop_
_entity.id
_entity.type
_entity.pdbx_description
1 polymer ?
#
loop_
_entity_poly.entity_id
_entity_poly.type
_entity_poly.pdbx_seq_one_letter_code
_entity_poly.pdbx_strand_id
1 'polypeptide(L)' 'MVKVREAKAEDYEAWLRLWNGYLSFYGTDLDEAVTLATWHRVLSAIPVCFADWQKPNKGWWGSRFVCCMKAPG' A
#
# COMPACT_ATOMS: atom_id res chain seq x y z
N MET A 1 0.97 9.67 21.96
CA MET A 1 -0.27 9.50 21.16
C MET A 1 0.12 9.49 19.70
N VAL A 2 -0.26 8.47 18.93
CA VAL A 2 0.11 8.40 17.51
C VAL A 2 -0.97 9.06 16.66
N LYS A 3 -0.58 9.96 15.75
CA LYS A 3 -1.49 10.61 14.80
C LYS A 3 -1.45 9.88 13.46
N VAL A 4 -2.61 9.65 12.86
CA VAL A 4 -2.75 9.11 11.50
C VAL A 4 -3.17 10.26 10.61
N ARG A 5 -2.50 10.41 9.48
CA ARG A 5 -2.78 11.43 8.46
C ARG A 5 -2.62 10.79 7.08
N GLU A 6 -3.12 11.47 6.07
CA GLU A 6 -2.87 11.11 4.68
C GLU A 6 -1.37 11.12 4.37
N ALA A 7 -0.94 10.14 3.57
CA ALA A 7 0.42 10.06 3.06
C ALA A 7 0.64 11.16 2.02
N LYS A 8 1.81 11.78 2.06
CA LYS A 8 2.26 12.76 1.07
C LYS A 8 3.44 12.20 0.30
N ALA A 9 3.76 12.81 -0.84
CA ALA A 9 4.88 12.37 -1.67
C ALA A 9 6.20 12.31 -0.90
N GLU A 10 6.40 13.23 0.06
CA GLU A 10 7.60 13.29 0.91
C GLU A 10 7.72 12.10 1.88
N ASP A 11 6.64 11.34 2.13
CA ASP A 11 6.65 10.20 3.05
C ASP A 11 7.14 8.90 2.39
N TYR A 12 7.55 8.93 1.12
CA TYR A 12 7.91 7.73 0.36
C TYR A 12 8.95 6.86 1.07
N GLU A 13 10.05 7.46 1.53
CA GLU A 13 11.13 6.76 2.22
C GLU A 13 10.68 6.12 3.53
N ALA A 14 9.85 6.82 4.30
CA ALA A 14 9.30 6.31 5.54
C ALA A 14 8.35 5.14 5.27
N TRP A 15 7.50 5.25 4.24
CA TRP A 15 6.59 4.19 3.81
C TRP A 15 7.34 2.97 3.26
N LEU A 16 8.38 3.17 2.45
CA LEU A 16 9.18 2.12 1.83
C LEU A 16 9.84 1.21 2.87
N ARG A 17 10.33 1.78 3.98
CA ARG A 17 10.89 1.00 5.10
C ARG A 17 9.88 0.03 5.70
N LEU A 18 8.62 0.44 5.81
CA LEU A 18 7.55 -0.43 6.32
C LEU A 18 7.16 -1.49 5.32
N TRP A 19 7.07 -1.08 4.06
CA TRP A 19 6.73 -1.97 2.97
C TRP A 19 7.74 -3.10 2.87
N ASN A 20 9.04 -2.79 2.93
CA ASN A 20 10.10 -3.78 2.95
C ASN A 20 10.06 -4.66 4.20
N GLY A 21 9.73 -4.10 5.38
CA GLY A 21 9.53 -4.89 6.60
C GLY A 21 8.36 -5.87 6.46
N TYR A 22 7.26 -5.45 5.85
CA TYR A 22 6.12 -6.30 5.55
C TYR A 22 6.47 -7.41 4.56
N LEU A 23 7.16 -7.07 3.46
CA LEU A 23 7.63 -8.03 2.47
C LEU A 23 8.57 -9.07 3.08
N SER A 24 9.51 -8.63 3.90
CA SER A 24 10.43 -9.51 4.63
C SER A 24 9.70 -10.43 5.60
N PHE A 25 8.71 -9.93 6.33
CA PHE A 25 7.88 -10.73 7.24
C PHE A 25 7.14 -11.85 6.49
N TYR A 26 6.65 -11.57 5.28
CA TYR A 26 6.00 -12.56 4.41
C TYR A 26 6.97 -13.32 3.49
N GLY A 27 8.29 -13.09 3.60
CA GLY A 27 9.30 -13.71 2.73
C GLY A 27 9.05 -13.47 1.24
N THR A 28 8.38 -12.37 0.88
CA THR A 28 8.01 -12.04 -0.49
C THR A 28 8.97 -11.02 -1.04
N ASP A 29 9.48 -11.25 -2.25
CA ASP A 29 10.28 -10.28 -2.98
C ASP A 29 9.45 -9.69 -4.12
N LEU A 30 9.51 -8.37 -4.29
CA LEU A 30 8.77 -7.65 -5.33
C LEU A 30 9.70 -6.73 -6.08
N ASP A 31 9.48 -6.64 -7.39
CA ASP A 31 10.16 -5.69 -8.25
C ASP A 31 9.90 -4.24 -7.79
N GLU A 32 10.92 -3.39 -7.91
CA GLU A 32 10.85 -1.97 -7.63
C GLU A 32 9.69 -1.28 -8.37
N ALA A 33 9.41 -1.69 -9.60
CA ALA A 33 8.29 -1.17 -10.40
C ALA A 33 6.93 -1.42 -9.72
N VAL A 34 6.76 -2.58 -9.07
CA VAL A 34 5.54 -2.92 -8.32
C VAL A 34 5.45 -2.05 -7.06
N THR A 35 6.56 -1.84 -6.38
CA THR A 35 6.64 -0.98 -5.19
C THR A 35 6.32 0.47 -5.53
N LEU A 36 6.86 1.01 -6.63
CA LEU A 36 6.55 2.37 -7.12
C LEU A 36 5.09 2.51 -7.54
N ALA A 37 4.53 1.53 -8.26
CA ALA A 37 3.11 1.54 -8.63
C ALA A 37 2.20 1.50 -7.40
N THR A 38 2.59 0.73 -6.39
CA THR A 38 1.90 0.66 -5.08
C THR A 38 1.91 2.03 -4.40
N TRP A 39 3.07 2.70 -4.37
CA TRP A 39 3.19 4.04 -3.81
C TRP A 39 2.32 5.07 -4.52
N HIS A 40 2.31 5.07 -5.85
CA HIS A 40 1.43 5.96 -6.62
C HIS A 40 -0.05 5.75 -6.30
N ARG A 41 -0.47 4.52 -5.98
CA ARG A 41 -1.85 4.22 -5.54
C ARG A 41 -2.14 4.69 -4.12
N VAL A 42 -1.13 4.76 -3.24
CA VAL A 42 -1.28 5.33 -1.89
C VAL A 42 -1.49 6.84 -1.96
N LEU A 43 -0.78 7.52 -2.87
CA LEU A 43 -0.88 8.98 -3.06
C LEU A 43 -2.09 9.41 -3.89
N SER A 44 -2.46 8.62 -4.89
CA SER A 44 -3.70 8.84 -5.63
C SER A 44 -4.85 8.34 -4.75
N ALA A 45 -5.53 9.26 -4.09
CA ALA A 45 -6.78 9.01 -3.39
C ALA A 45 -7.86 8.56 -4.41
N ILE A 46 -7.72 7.37 -4.98
CA ILE A 46 -8.68 6.84 -5.93
C ILE A 46 -9.74 6.07 -5.13
N PRO A 47 -11.04 6.37 -5.30
CA PRO A 47 -12.14 5.55 -4.78
C PRO A 47 -12.27 4.21 -5.54
N VAL A 48 -11.17 3.59 -5.98
CA VAL A 48 -11.18 2.29 -6.67
C VAL A 48 -11.69 1.18 -5.75
N CYS A 49 -11.55 1.32 -4.44
CA CYS A 49 -12.14 0.39 -3.49
C CYS A 49 -13.68 0.38 -3.51
N PHE A 50 -14.34 1.47 -3.93
CA PHE A 50 -15.79 1.54 -3.99
C PHE A 50 -16.35 1.19 -5.38
N ALA A 51 -15.69 1.64 -6.45
CA ALA A 51 -16.16 1.40 -7.82
C ALA A 51 -15.93 -0.05 -8.31
N ASP A 52 -14.93 -0.76 -7.77
CA ASP A 52 -14.57 -2.11 -8.23
C ASP A 52 -15.20 -3.23 -7.36
N TRP A 53 -15.91 -2.89 -6.26
CA TRP A 53 -16.60 -3.88 -5.42
C TRP A 53 -17.81 -4.52 -6.11
N GLN A 54 -18.40 -3.85 -7.10
CA GLN A 54 -19.63 -4.31 -7.76
C GLN A 54 -19.41 -5.31 -8.91
N LYS A 55 -18.21 -5.90 -9.03
CA LYS A 55 -17.98 -7.01 -9.98
C LYS A 55 -17.86 -8.35 -9.25
N PRO A 56 -18.89 -9.22 -9.29
CA PRO A 56 -18.73 -10.58 -8.83
C PRO A 56 -17.86 -11.33 -9.84
N ASN A 57 -16.81 -11.98 -9.34
CA ASN A 57 -15.84 -12.81 -10.07
C ASN A 57 -14.87 -12.09 -11.01
N LYS A 58 -13.63 -11.87 -10.53
CA LYS A 58 -12.47 -12.74 -10.87
C LYS A 58 -11.34 -12.48 -9.87
N GLY A 59 -10.66 -13.56 -9.48
CA GLY A 59 -9.68 -13.59 -8.40
C GLY A 59 -8.56 -12.56 -8.53
N TRP A 60 -8.43 -11.73 -7.50
CA TRP A 60 -7.22 -10.96 -7.22
C TRP A 60 -7.08 -10.79 -5.70
N TRP A 61 -6.58 -11.85 -5.04
CA TRP A 61 -6.24 -11.80 -3.62
C TRP A 61 -4.93 -11.03 -3.46
N GLY A 62 -5.00 -9.70 -3.40
CA GLY A 62 -3.78 -8.87 -3.22
C GLY A 62 -3.99 -7.44 -2.73
N SER A 63 -5.14 -6.82 -2.97
CA SER A 63 -5.30 -5.38 -2.73
C SER A 63 -5.63 -4.94 -1.30
N ARG A 64 -5.82 -5.86 -0.35
CA ARG A 64 -6.38 -5.50 0.97
C ARG A 64 -5.34 -4.99 1.98
N PHE A 65 -4.04 -5.26 1.79
CA PHE A 65 -3.04 -4.97 2.82
C PHE A 65 -2.34 -3.61 2.71
N VAL A 66 -2.32 -2.99 1.54
CA VAL A 66 -1.46 -1.80 1.29
C VAL A 66 -2.00 -0.52 1.93
N CYS A 67 -3.31 -0.36 2.07
CA CYS A 67 -3.92 0.95 2.40
C CYS A 67 -3.81 1.36 3.88
N CYS A 68 -3.26 0.51 4.77
CA CYS A 68 -3.28 0.78 6.23
C CYS A 68 -1.98 0.44 6.97
N MET A 69 -0.84 0.24 6.30
CA MET A 69 0.39 -0.10 7.02
C MET A 69 1.08 1.11 7.67
N LYS A 70 1.02 1.09 9.01
CA LYS A 70 1.56 2.02 10.00
C LYS A 70 3.09 1.96 10.10
N ALA A 71 3.76 3.11 10.10
CA ALA A 71 5.18 3.20 10.47
C ALA A 71 5.41 3.25 11.98
N PRO A 72 6.31 2.43 12.56
CA PRO A 72 7.02 2.76 13.79
C PRO A 72 8.34 3.49 13.49
N GLY A 73 8.58 4.60 14.19
CA GLY A 73 9.79 5.42 14.15
C GLY A 73 9.49 6.88 14.41
#